data_AF-A0A9P5BC40-F1
#
_entry.id   AF-A0A9P5BC40-F1
#
_cell.length_a   1.000
_cell.length_b   1.000
_cell.length_c   1.000
_cell.angle_alpha   90.00
_cell.angle_beta   90.00
_cell.angle_gamma   90.00
#
_symmetry.space_group_name_H-M   'P 1'
#
loop_
_entity.id
_entity.type
_entity.pdbx_description
1 polymer ?
#
loop_
_entity_poly.entity_id
_entity_poly.type
_entity_poly.pdbx_seq_one_letter_code
_entity_poly.pdbx_strand_id
1 'polypeptide(L)'
;MAVAILHGDEATVRRQLNSLHRIDSDNDAVSKKNLEPNDIEKKNTSSRSADQVIELSPIASCATIKVKSNQSLDDQRRYNNSCMFAVDSHEADEHGFAIWKSLDQRAKPALSQIKTELWLPKSNADKRDPLVQAGGCIVMSFADPAVPGWLDQIAGTIGKTLKTPQVACILPLQFSLEDIEQNKLIMRPFKIDGEDGKGLDLEKFPAVSDILSKLKLFLGYSEQQGITIFKRV
;
A
#
# COMPACT_ATOMS: atom_id res chain seq x y z
N MET A 1 15.54 16.62 9.27
CA MET A 1 16.45 15.60 8.69
C MET A 1 15.59 14.72 7.83
N ALA A 2 15.70 14.85 6.51
CA ALA A 2 15.00 13.97 5.59
C ALA A 2 15.55 12.54 5.74
N VAL A 3 14.67 11.59 6.01
CA VAL A 3 15.03 10.18 6.02
C VAL A 3 14.67 9.64 4.65
N ALA A 4 15.66 9.10 3.94
CA ALA A 4 15.43 8.39 2.70
C ALA A 4 14.57 7.16 2.99
N ILE A 5 13.30 7.20 2.57
CA ILE A 5 12.45 6.01 2.53
C ILE A 5 13.01 5.15 1.39
N LEU A 6 13.72 4.07 1.74
CA LEU A 6 14.32 3.17 0.76
C LEU A 6 13.21 2.37 0.06
N HIS A 7 13.39 2.13 -1.22
CA HIS A 7 12.51 1.38 -2.11
C HIS A 7 13.37 0.36 -2.87
N GLY A 8 12.76 -0.68 -3.43
CA GLY A 8 13.52 -1.72 -4.16
C GLY A 8 13.01 -3.12 -3.88
N ASP A 9 13.92 -4.04 -3.56
CA ASP A 9 13.53 -5.38 -3.16
C ASP A 9 12.77 -5.39 -1.82
N GLU A 10 11.93 -6.41 -1.64
CA GLU A 10 11.07 -6.54 -0.46
C GLU A 10 11.85 -6.54 0.86
N ALA A 11 13.07 -7.11 0.91
CA ALA A 11 13.85 -7.19 2.14
C ALA A 11 14.36 -5.82 2.59
N THR A 12 14.79 -4.98 1.64
CA THR A 12 15.21 -3.61 1.89
C THR A 12 14.06 -2.75 2.42
N VAL A 13 12.86 -2.91 1.86
CA VAL A 13 11.64 -2.26 2.36
C VAL A 13 11.30 -2.72 3.77
N ARG A 14 11.29 -4.03 4.03
CA ARG A 14 10.92 -4.59 5.34
C ARG A 14 11.81 -4.12 6.49
N ARG A 15 13.09 -3.87 6.24
CA ARG A 15 14.04 -3.36 7.26
C ARG A 15 13.69 -1.97 7.79
N GLN A 16 12.89 -1.18 7.07
CA GLN A 16 12.48 0.15 7.52
C GLN A 16 11.24 0.13 8.42
N LEU A 17 10.55 -1.00 8.51
CA LEU A 17 9.26 -1.10 9.21
C LEU A 17 9.43 -1.47 10.69
N ASN A 18 10.64 -1.35 11.26
CA ASN A 18 10.97 -1.84 12.60
C ASN A 18 10.13 -1.18 13.71
N SER A 19 9.76 0.09 13.55
CA SER A 19 8.91 0.84 14.49
C SER A 19 7.41 0.60 14.28
N LEU A 20 7.04 -0.16 13.23
CA LEU A 20 5.67 -0.39 12.81
C LEU A 20 5.28 -1.86 12.94
N HIS A 21 4.00 -2.15 12.99
CA HIS A 21 3.46 -3.50 12.94
C HIS A 21 2.46 -3.61 11.78
N ARG A 22 2.50 -4.74 11.07
CA ARG A 22 1.52 -5.04 10.02
C ARG A 22 0.18 -5.33 10.65
N ILE A 23 -0.87 -4.69 10.15
CA ILE A 23 -2.24 -5.06 10.47
C ILE A 23 -2.66 -6.17 9.52
N ASP A 24 -2.91 -7.34 10.09
CA ASP A 24 -3.51 -8.47 9.39
C ASP A 24 -4.19 -9.39 10.41
N SER A 25 -5.40 -9.83 10.10
CA SER A 25 -6.15 -10.82 10.87
C SER A 25 -5.39 -12.15 11.05
N ASP A 26 -4.48 -12.51 10.13
CA ASP A 26 -3.77 -13.79 10.14
C ASP A 26 -2.55 -13.85 11.09
N ASN A 27 -2.04 -12.71 11.58
CA ASN A 27 -0.79 -12.66 12.37
C ASN A 27 -0.94 -13.04 13.86
N ASP A 28 -2.16 -13.18 14.38
CA ASP A 28 -2.40 -13.40 15.82
C ASP A 28 -2.23 -14.85 16.31
N ALA A 29 -1.94 -15.80 15.42
CA ALA A 29 -1.68 -17.18 15.82
C ALA A 29 -0.40 -17.34 16.67
N VAL A 30 0.52 -16.37 16.63
CA VAL A 30 1.82 -16.45 17.33
C VAL A 30 1.77 -15.85 18.74
N SER A 31 0.79 -15.00 19.06
CA SER A 31 0.73 -14.30 20.36
C SER A 31 -0.01 -15.06 21.47
N LYS A 32 -0.54 -16.27 21.22
CA LYS A 32 -1.33 -17.03 22.20
C LYS A 32 -0.58 -18.13 22.96
N LYS A 33 0.76 -18.18 22.91
CA LYS A 33 1.51 -19.32 23.49
C LYS A 33 2.08 -19.15 24.90
N ASN A 34 1.77 -18.06 25.61
CA ASN A 34 2.17 -17.90 27.01
C ASN A 34 0.95 -17.57 27.87
N LEU A 35 0.15 -18.57 28.20
CA LEU A 35 -0.64 -18.55 29.43
C LEU A 35 -0.76 -20.01 29.90
N GLU A 36 0.04 -20.37 30.90
CA GLU A 36 -0.08 -21.63 31.61
C GLU A 36 -1.44 -21.71 32.34
N PRO A 37 -2.01 -22.92 32.50
CA PRO A 37 -3.34 -23.10 33.04
C PRO A 37 -3.29 -23.07 34.58
N ASN A 38 -4.02 -22.15 35.19
CA ASN A 38 -4.42 -22.29 36.59
C ASN A 38 -5.94 -22.16 36.71
N ASP A 39 -6.46 -23.05 37.54
CA ASP A 39 -7.81 -23.57 37.61
C ASP A 39 -8.87 -22.68 38.31
N ILE A 40 -10.13 -22.99 37.96
CA ILE A 40 -11.41 -22.84 38.69
C ILE A 40 -12.27 -21.57 38.48
N GLU A 41 -13.36 -21.82 37.72
CA GLU A 41 -14.76 -21.37 37.83
C GLU A 41 -15.13 -20.01 38.46
N LYS A 42 -15.80 -19.15 37.66
CA LYS A 42 -17.26 -18.93 37.74
C LYS A 42 -17.75 -17.96 36.65
N LYS A 43 -18.58 -18.53 35.76
CA LYS A 43 -19.75 -17.96 35.10
C LYS A 43 -19.88 -16.42 35.14
N ASN A 44 -19.52 -15.77 34.04
CA ASN A 44 -20.25 -14.63 33.50
C ASN A 44 -20.20 -14.73 31.98
N THR A 45 -21.35 -15.00 31.39
CA THR A 45 -21.63 -14.89 29.96
C THR A 45 -21.47 -13.44 29.53
N SER A 46 -20.24 -12.96 29.35
CA SER A 46 -20.00 -11.85 28.43
C SER A 46 -20.06 -12.46 27.04
N SER A 47 -21.12 -12.18 26.30
CA SER A 47 -21.16 -12.36 24.86
C SER A 47 -19.85 -11.83 24.28
N ARG A 48 -18.92 -12.73 23.93
CA ARG A 48 -17.75 -12.42 23.11
C ARG A 48 -18.32 -11.79 21.86
N SER A 49 -18.17 -10.47 21.72
CA SER A 49 -18.36 -9.79 20.45
C SER A 49 -17.58 -10.60 19.42
N ALA A 50 -18.29 -11.21 18.46
CA ALA A 50 -17.63 -11.93 17.39
C ALA A 50 -16.65 -10.95 16.73
N ASP A 51 -15.36 -11.28 16.72
CA ASP A 51 -14.33 -10.52 16.00
C ASP A 51 -14.77 -10.44 14.54
N GLN A 52 -15.44 -9.36 14.13
CA GLN A 52 -15.82 -9.18 12.74
C GLN A 52 -14.55 -8.88 11.95
N VAL A 53 -14.37 -9.52 10.80
CA VAL A 53 -13.26 -9.21 9.90
C VAL A 53 -13.79 -8.24 8.85
N ILE A 54 -13.16 -7.09 8.72
CA ILE A 54 -13.43 -6.11 7.67
C ILE A 54 -12.38 -6.26 6.56
N GLU A 55 -12.80 -6.06 5.31
CA GLU A 55 -11.88 -5.98 4.17
C GLU A 55 -11.62 -4.51 3.82
N LEU A 56 -10.35 -4.15 3.73
CA LEU A 56 -9.90 -2.82 3.33
C LEU A 56 -9.15 -2.91 2.00
N SER A 57 -9.28 -1.88 1.17
CA SER A 57 -8.55 -1.69 -0.07
C SER A 57 -7.69 -0.42 0.06
N PRO A 58 -6.52 -0.44 0.72
CA PRO A 58 -5.75 0.78 0.98
C PRO A 58 -5.41 1.59 -0.27
N ILE A 59 -5.19 0.88 -1.38
CA ILE A 59 -5.04 1.42 -2.73
C ILE A 59 -6.25 0.95 -3.55
N ALA A 60 -6.95 1.87 -4.19
CA ALA A 60 -8.10 1.56 -5.02
C ALA A 60 -7.74 0.52 -6.10
N SER A 61 -8.66 -0.43 -6.31
CA SER A 61 -8.55 -1.46 -7.35
C SER A 61 -7.39 -2.46 -7.19
N CYS A 62 -6.65 -2.44 -6.08
CA CYS A 62 -5.61 -3.40 -5.74
C CYS A 62 -6.14 -4.56 -4.86
N ALA A 63 -5.26 -5.47 -4.46
CA ALA A 63 -5.63 -6.53 -3.52
C ALA A 63 -6.05 -5.95 -2.16
N THR A 64 -7.11 -6.53 -1.58
CA THR A 64 -7.62 -6.16 -0.26
C THR A 64 -6.81 -6.80 0.87
N ILE A 65 -6.91 -6.20 2.05
CA ILE A 65 -6.38 -6.74 3.30
C ILE A 65 -7.52 -7.03 4.27
N LYS A 66 -7.33 -8.03 5.13
CA LYS A 66 -8.29 -8.39 6.18
C LYS A 66 -7.83 -7.83 7.52
N VAL A 67 -8.74 -7.12 8.18
CA VAL A 67 -8.48 -6.46 9.46
C VAL A 67 -9.58 -6.83 10.46
N LYS A 68 -9.24 -6.91 11.76
CA LYS A 68 -10.24 -7.17 12.81
C LYS A 68 -10.96 -5.89 13.20
N SER A 69 -12.29 -5.97 13.35
CA SER A 69 -13.23 -4.89 13.66
C SER A 69 -13.12 -4.32 15.08
N ASN A 70 -12.24 -4.86 15.93
CA ASN A 70 -11.85 -4.14 17.15
C ASN A 70 -11.07 -2.84 16.82
N GLN A 71 -10.64 -2.69 15.57
CA GLN A 71 -10.25 -1.47 14.88
C GLN A 71 -11.52 -0.90 14.21
N SER A 72 -11.94 0.31 14.58
CA SER A 72 -13.31 0.81 14.44
C SER A 72 -13.76 1.04 12.98
N LEU A 73 -15.05 1.35 12.77
CA LEU A 73 -15.55 1.89 11.48
C LEU A 73 -14.74 3.10 10.97
N ASP A 74 -14.06 3.83 11.86
CA ASP A 74 -13.20 4.94 11.49
C ASP A 74 -11.98 4.48 10.70
N ASP A 75 -11.47 3.27 10.93
CA ASP A 75 -10.33 2.71 10.21
C ASP A 75 -10.70 2.38 8.76
N GLN A 76 -11.94 1.91 8.54
CA GLN A 76 -12.47 1.74 7.18
C GLN A 76 -12.58 3.08 6.46
N ARG A 77 -13.02 4.14 7.14
CA ARG A 77 -13.08 5.48 6.55
C ARG A 77 -11.70 6.06 6.28
N ARG A 78 -10.74 5.80 7.17
CA ARG A 78 -9.42 6.43 7.18
C ARG A 78 -8.46 5.79 6.17
N TYR A 79 -8.50 4.47 6.03
CA TYR A 79 -7.48 3.74 5.27
C TYR A 79 -7.99 3.20 3.94
N ASN A 80 -9.31 3.00 3.78
CA ASN A 80 -9.85 2.45 2.54
C ASN A 80 -9.76 3.46 1.40
N ASN A 81 -9.30 3.00 0.23
CA ASN A 81 -9.08 3.77 -0.98
C ASN A 81 -8.29 5.07 -0.73
N SER A 82 -7.36 5.08 0.22
CA SER A 82 -6.58 6.27 0.57
C SER A 82 -5.60 6.70 -0.53
N CYS A 83 -5.22 5.77 -1.40
CA CYS A 83 -4.43 5.98 -2.61
C CYS A 83 -5.13 5.38 -3.82
N MET A 84 -4.74 5.80 -5.02
CA MET A 84 -5.26 5.24 -6.27
C MET A 84 -4.26 5.38 -7.42
N PHE A 85 -4.32 4.49 -8.39
CA PHE A 85 -3.58 4.62 -9.64
C PHE A 85 -4.33 5.51 -10.62
N ALA A 86 -3.59 6.28 -11.41
CA ALA A 86 -4.13 7.06 -12.50
C ALA A 86 -3.20 7.04 -13.72
N VAL A 87 -3.81 7.25 -14.88
CA VAL A 87 -3.16 7.32 -16.17
C VAL A 87 -3.47 8.66 -16.82
N ASP A 88 -2.49 9.24 -17.50
CA ASP A 88 -2.67 10.44 -18.31
C ASP A 88 -3.63 10.12 -19.46
N SER A 89 -4.73 10.89 -19.57
CA SER A 89 -5.72 10.71 -20.63
C SER A 89 -5.29 11.31 -21.97
N HIS A 90 -4.17 12.03 -22.02
CA HIS A 90 -3.72 12.87 -23.13
C HIS A 90 -4.71 13.99 -23.49
N GLU A 91 -5.64 14.30 -22.58
CA GLU A 91 -6.56 15.44 -22.67
C GLU A 91 -6.03 16.55 -21.76
N ALA A 92 -6.35 17.80 -22.10
CA ALA A 92 -6.06 18.95 -21.25
C ALA A 92 -7.36 19.64 -20.82
N ASP A 93 -7.39 20.19 -19.61
CA ASP A 93 -8.48 21.03 -19.14
C ASP A 93 -8.44 22.43 -19.80
N GLU A 94 -9.42 23.27 -19.47
CA GLU A 94 -9.55 24.63 -20.02
C GLU A 94 -8.34 25.54 -19.72
N HIS A 95 -7.49 25.16 -18.76
CA HIS A 95 -6.27 25.87 -18.37
C HIS A 95 -5.01 25.22 -18.94
N GLY A 96 -5.16 24.16 -19.74
CA GLY A 96 -4.06 23.43 -20.38
C GLY A 96 -3.39 22.37 -19.49
N PHE A 97 -3.97 22.01 -18.35
CA PHE A 97 -3.41 20.96 -17.49
C PHE A 97 -3.86 19.56 -17.95
N ALA A 98 -2.93 18.61 -17.96
CA ALA A 98 -3.22 17.22 -18.30
C ALA A 98 -4.28 16.62 -17.36
N ILE A 99 -5.29 15.97 -17.94
CA ILE A 99 -6.37 15.28 -17.21
C ILE A 99 -5.93 13.86 -16.90
N TRP A 100 -6.12 13.45 -15.66
CA TRP A 100 -5.81 12.10 -15.20
C TRP A 100 -7.08 11.28 -15.00
N LYS A 101 -7.08 10.05 -15.51
CA LYS A 101 -8.18 9.09 -15.33
C LYS A 101 -7.75 8.01 -14.33
N SER A 102 -8.60 7.69 -13.36
CA SER A 102 -8.31 6.59 -12.43
C SER A 102 -8.26 5.24 -13.17
N LEU A 103 -7.40 4.35 -12.71
CA LEU A 103 -7.34 2.98 -13.20
C LEU A 103 -8.16 2.04 -12.31
N ASP A 104 -8.95 1.18 -12.95
CA ASP A 104 -9.71 0.13 -12.29
C ASP A 104 -9.33 -1.27 -12.79
N GLN A 105 -9.84 -2.32 -12.12
CA GLN A 105 -9.57 -3.70 -12.50
C GLN A 105 -10.21 -4.11 -13.83
N ARG A 106 -11.21 -3.37 -14.32
CA ARG A 106 -11.85 -3.65 -15.61
C ARG A 106 -10.92 -3.24 -16.75
N ALA A 107 -10.33 -2.05 -16.65
CA ALA A 107 -9.36 -1.53 -17.58
C ALA A 107 -7.99 -2.22 -17.43
N LYS A 108 -7.58 -2.52 -16.19
CA LYS A 108 -6.28 -3.14 -15.88
C LYS A 108 -6.41 -4.23 -14.81
N PRO A 109 -6.69 -5.49 -15.22
CA PRO A 109 -6.80 -6.63 -14.30
C PRO A 109 -5.54 -6.89 -13.46
N ALA A 110 -4.35 -6.53 -13.97
CA ALA A 110 -3.08 -6.68 -13.27
C ALA A 110 -3.02 -5.92 -11.93
N LEU A 111 -3.85 -4.88 -11.73
CA LEU A 111 -3.95 -4.18 -10.44
C LEU A 111 -4.33 -5.11 -9.29
N SER A 112 -5.17 -6.12 -9.54
CA SER A 112 -5.56 -7.12 -8.53
C SER A 112 -4.39 -7.97 -8.02
N GLN A 113 -3.28 -8.02 -8.76
CA GLN A 113 -2.07 -8.76 -8.39
C GLN A 113 -1.10 -7.90 -7.56
N ILE A 114 -1.34 -6.60 -7.46
CA ILE A 114 -0.58 -5.71 -6.58
C ILE A 114 -1.03 -5.96 -5.15
N LYS A 115 -0.09 -6.45 -4.34
CA LYS A 115 -0.30 -6.69 -2.91
C LYS A 115 -0.19 -5.38 -2.15
N THR A 116 -1.07 -5.21 -1.17
CA THR A 116 -1.04 -4.10 -0.24
C THR A 116 -0.87 -4.64 1.19
N GLU A 117 -0.09 -3.95 1.99
CA GLU A 117 0.02 -4.18 3.43
C GLU A 117 -0.19 -2.84 4.15
N LEU A 118 -0.90 -2.83 5.27
CA LEU A 118 -1.04 -1.65 6.13
C LEU A 118 -0.17 -1.82 7.38
N TRP A 119 0.65 -0.82 7.66
CA TRP A 119 1.58 -0.83 8.79
C TRP A 119 1.36 0.39 9.67
N LEU A 120 1.06 0.17 10.95
CA LEU A 120 0.82 1.24 11.92
C LEU A 120 1.90 1.30 13.01
N PRO A 121 2.11 2.47 13.65
CA PRO A 121 3.07 2.61 14.73
C PRO A 121 2.80 1.62 15.87
N LYS A 122 3.86 1.01 16.40
CA LYS A 122 3.80 0.28 17.67
C LYS A 122 3.57 1.26 18.83
N SER A 123 3.01 0.78 19.93
CA SER A 123 2.79 1.60 21.14
C SER A 123 4.08 2.19 21.71
N ASN A 124 5.22 1.54 21.50
CA ASN A 124 6.56 1.95 21.94
C ASN A 124 7.46 2.41 20.78
N ALA A 125 6.88 2.80 19.64
CA ALA A 125 7.64 3.22 18.46
C ALA A 125 8.51 4.46 18.70
N ASP A 126 9.66 4.55 18.01
CA ASP A 126 10.50 5.77 18.04
C ASP A 126 9.73 6.93 17.38
N LYS A 127 9.44 7.98 18.14
CA LYS A 127 8.72 9.17 17.64
C LYS A 127 9.50 9.99 16.62
N ARG A 128 10.79 9.72 16.46
CA ARG A 128 11.65 10.34 15.45
C ARG A 128 11.65 9.57 14.12
N ASP A 129 11.05 8.39 14.09
CA ASP A 129 10.85 7.63 12.85
C ASP A 129 9.83 8.37 11.97
N PRO A 130 10.18 8.75 10.73
CA PRO A 130 9.29 9.48 9.84
C PRO A 130 8.00 8.72 9.52
N LEU A 131 8.06 7.38 9.42
CA LEU A 131 6.86 6.59 9.15
C LEU A 131 5.93 6.55 10.38
N VAL A 132 6.49 6.71 11.58
CA VAL A 132 5.69 6.89 12.79
C VAL A 132 5.03 8.27 12.80
N GLN A 133 5.75 9.31 12.40
CA GLN A 133 5.23 10.68 12.27
C GLN A 133 4.14 10.79 11.19
N ALA A 134 4.27 10.03 10.11
CA ALA A 134 3.24 9.89 9.08
C ALA A 134 2.00 9.09 9.53
N GLY A 135 1.99 8.60 10.77
CA GLY A 135 0.91 7.77 11.31
C GLY A 135 0.89 6.33 10.79
N GLY A 136 1.96 5.89 10.14
CA GLY A 136 2.11 4.60 9.48
C GLY A 136 2.30 4.71 7.97
N CYS A 137 2.23 3.58 7.29
CA CYS A 137 2.39 3.50 5.83
C CYS A 137 1.62 2.35 5.20
N ILE A 138 1.42 2.44 3.89
CA ILE A 138 1.04 1.32 3.03
C ILE A 138 2.32 0.80 2.37
N VAL A 139 2.53 -0.51 2.41
CA VAL A 139 3.55 -1.17 1.59
C VAL A 139 2.85 -1.76 0.37
N MET A 140 3.25 -1.32 -0.81
CA MET A 140 2.77 -1.84 -2.08
C MET A 140 3.83 -2.74 -2.69
N SER A 141 3.44 -3.89 -3.23
CA SER A 141 4.38 -4.78 -3.93
C SER A 141 3.75 -5.54 -5.10
N PHE A 142 4.57 -5.85 -6.09
CA PHE A 142 4.18 -6.60 -7.29
C PHE A 142 5.38 -7.39 -7.84
N ALA A 143 5.12 -8.40 -8.68
CA ALA A 143 6.17 -9.21 -9.30
C ALA A 143 7.06 -8.34 -10.19
N ASP A 144 8.38 -8.49 -10.08
CA ASP A 144 9.32 -7.74 -10.90
C ASP A 144 9.23 -8.20 -12.37
N PRO A 145 8.72 -7.35 -13.29
CA PRO A 145 8.52 -7.74 -14.68
C PRO A 145 9.82 -7.84 -15.48
N ALA A 146 10.95 -7.36 -14.93
CA ALA A 146 12.25 -7.51 -15.55
C ALA A 146 12.85 -8.91 -15.35
N VAL A 147 12.22 -9.75 -14.51
CA VAL A 147 12.67 -11.12 -14.26
C VAL A 147 12.16 -12.01 -15.40
N PRO A 148 13.06 -12.71 -16.12
CA PRO A 148 12.64 -13.49 -17.26
C PRO A 148 11.80 -14.72 -16.83
N GLY A 149 10.64 -14.89 -17.46
CA GLY A 149 9.59 -15.87 -17.06
C GLY A 149 9.99 -17.35 -17.08
N TRP A 150 11.21 -17.70 -17.48
CA TRP A 150 11.74 -19.07 -17.32
C TRP A 150 12.03 -19.41 -15.86
N LEU A 151 12.23 -18.42 -14.98
CA LEU A 151 12.40 -18.68 -13.54
C LEU A 151 11.13 -19.24 -12.90
N ASP A 152 9.95 -18.86 -13.39
CA ASP A 152 8.68 -19.48 -12.99
C ASP A 152 8.56 -20.93 -13.50
N GLN A 153 9.17 -21.26 -14.65
CA GLN A 153 9.23 -22.63 -15.18
C GLN A 153 10.18 -23.54 -14.38
N ILE A 154 11.27 -22.99 -13.84
CA ILE A 154 12.20 -23.74 -12.98
C ILE A 154 11.69 -23.85 -11.54
N ALA A 155 10.95 -22.87 -11.02
CA ALA A 155 10.31 -22.95 -9.70
C ALA A 155 9.34 -24.15 -9.60
N GLY A 156 8.75 -24.58 -10.72
CA GLY A 156 7.96 -25.81 -10.82
C GLY A 156 8.80 -27.10 -10.76
N THR A 157 10.09 -27.03 -11.10
CA THR A 157 11.00 -28.20 -11.22
C THR A 157 11.92 -28.35 -10.01
N ILE A 158 12.34 -27.23 -9.40
CA ILE A 158 13.18 -27.17 -8.20
C ILE A 158 12.25 -26.71 -7.06
N GLY A 159 11.58 -27.68 -6.44
CA GLY A 159 10.35 -27.49 -5.67
C GLY A 159 10.22 -26.20 -4.86
N LYS A 160 9.05 -25.56 -4.97
CA LYS A 160 8.34 -24.65 -4.03
C LYS A 160 9.12 -23.49 -3.37
N THR A 161 10.40 -23.28 -3.64
CA THR A 161 11.25 -22.41 -2.81
C THR A 161 11.79 -21.17 -3.53
N LEU A 162 11.66 -21.08 -4.85
CA LEU A 162 11.97 -19.87 -5.61
C LEU A 162 10.77 -18.92 -5.55
N LYS A 163 10.83 -17.94 -4.66
CA LYS A 163 9.89 -16.81 -4.66
C LYS A 163 10.23 -15.89 -5.83
N THR A 164 9.24 -15.61 -6.68
CA THR A 164 9.35 -14.59 -7.74
C THR A 164 9.77 -13.26 -7.11
N PRO A 165 10.88 -12.64 -7.54
CA PRO A 165 11.32 -11.35 -7.01
C PRO A 165 10.19 -10.33 -7.08
N GLN A 166 10.04 -9.55 -6.02
CA GLN A 166 9.02 -8.51 -5.92
C GLN A 166 9.70 -7.14 -5.92
N VAL A 167 9.06 -6.19 -6.59
CA VAL A 167 9.32 -4.76 -6.40
C VAL A 167 8.39 -4.27 -5.29
N ALA A 168 8.92 -3.49 -4.36
CA ALA A 168 8.13 -2.90 -3.28
C ALA A 168 8.44 -1.41 -3.09
N CYS A 169 7.41 -0.66 -2.70
CA CYS A 169 7.54 0.73 -2.27
C CYS A 169 6.70 1.02 -1.03
N ILE A 170 7.14 2.02 -0.27
CA ILE A 170 6.45 2.51 0.93
C ILE A 170 5.72 3.81 0.57
N LEU A 171 4.43 3.86 0.89
CA LEU A 171 3.58 5.04 0.75
C LEU A 171 3.17 5.52 2.15
N PRO A 172 3.71 6.64 2.65
CA PRO A 172 3.29 7.21 3.93
C PRO A 172 1.78 7.48 3.97
N LEU A 173 1.14 7.24 5.12
CA LEU A 173 -0.30 7.53 5.27
C LEU A 173 -0.58 9.04 5.29
N GLN A 174 0.38 9.83 5.75
CA GLN A 174 0.37 11.29 5.75
C GLN A 174 1.70 11.82 5.21
N PHE A 175 1.64 12.96 4.52
CA PHE A 175 2.81 13.68 4.02
C PHE A 175 2.93 14.98 4.80
N SER A 176 4.14 15.28 5.29
CA SER A 176 4.41 16.57 5.90
C SER A 176 4.52 17.67 4.85
N LEU A 177 4.41 18.93 5.26
CA LEU A 177 4.66 20.07 4.35
C LEU A 177 6.10 20.03 3.80
N GLU A 178 7.06 19.61 4.63
CA GLU A 178 8.46 19.43 4.22
C GLU A 178 8.57 18.37 3.11
N ASP A 179 7.88 17.23 3.22
CA ASP A 179 7.87 16.20 2.17
C ASP A 179 7.28 16.73 0.86
N ILE A 180 6.19 17.49 0.95
CA ILE A 180 5.50 18.06 -0.22
C ILE A 180 6.41 19.06 -0.93
N GLU A 181 7.05 19.97 -0.18
CA GLU A 181 7.91 21.00 -0.73
C GLU A 181 9.22 20.43 -1.31
N GLN A 182 9.89 19.55 -0.57
CA GLN A 182 11.17 18.97 -0.99
C GLN A 182 11.03 18.12 -2.26
N ASN A 183 9.97 17.31 -2.33
CA ASN A 183 9.73 16.43 -3.47
C ASN A 183 8.89 17.10 -4.57
N LYS A 184 8.52 18.38 -4.39
CA LYS A 184 7.69 19.17 -5.33
C LYS A 184 6.40 18.43 -5.70
N LEU A 185 5.76 17.82 -4.70
CA LEU A 185 4.50 17.11 -4.87
C LEU A 185 3.40 18.14 -5.13
N ILE A 186 2.52 17.84 -6.07
CA ILE A 186 1.47 18.78 -6.49
C ILE A 186 0.09 18.14 -6.41
N MET A 187 -0.90 18.95 -6.04
CA MET A 187 -2.29 18.54 -6.16
C MET A 187 -2.70 18.59 -7.63
N ARG A 188 -3.13 17.46 -8.21
CA ARG A 188 -3.68 17.43 -9.58
C ARG A 188 -5.14 17.00 -9.57
N PRO A 189 -5.94 17.50 -10.53
CA PRO A 189 -7.28 16.98 -10.76
C PRO A 189 -7.22 15.58 -11.36
N PHE A 190 -8.22 14.76 -11.04
CA PHE A 190 -8.46 13.48 -11.68
C PHE A 190 -9.96 13.26 -11.84
N LYS A 191 -10.36 12.32 -12.69
CA LYS A 191 -11.73 11.83 -12.78
C LYS A 191 -11.84 10.37 -12.35
N ILE A 192 -12.75 10.07 -11.42
CA ILE A 192 -13.17 8.72 -11.03
C ILE A 192 -14.63 8.57 -11.41
N ASP A 193 -14.97 7.62 -12.28
CA ASP A 193 -16.37 7.31 -12.64
C ASP A 193 -17.20 8.53 -13.11
N GLY A 194 -16.54 9.54 -13.69
CA GLY A 194 -17.17 10.78 -14.14
C GLY A 194 -17.25 11.89 -13.09
N GLU A 195 -16.85 11.64 -11.85
CA GLU A 195 -16.74 12.64 -10.79
C GLU A 195 -15.34 13.28 -10.77
N ASP A 196 -15.31 14.61 -10.67
CA ASP A 196 -14.09 15.38 -10.51
C ASP A 196 -13.55 15.23 -9.08
N GLY A 197 -12.26 14.91 -8.96
CA GLY A 197 -11.54 14.84 -7.70
C GLY A 197 -10.17 15.51 -7.79
N LYS A 198 -9.49 15.63 -6.65
CA LYS A 198 -8.11 16.09 -6.57
C LYS A 198 -7.31 15.20 -5.64
N GLY A 199 -6.05 14.98 -5.97
CA GLY A 199 -5.13 14.17 -5.17
C GLY A 199 -3.71 14.69 -5.24
N LEU A 200 -2.93 14.36 -4.22
CA LEU A 200 -1.51 14.65 -4.21
C LEU A 200 -0.80 13.65 -5.13
N ASP A 201 -0.19 14.16 -6.18
CA ASP A 201 0.56 13.39 -7.16
C ASP A 201 1.88 12.91 -6.58
N LEU A 202 2.05 11.59 -6.51
CA LEU A 202 3.25 10.96 -5.97
C LEU A 202 4.27 10.60 -7.05
N GLU A 203 4.09 10.99 -8.32
CA GLU A 203 5.02 10.70 -9.43
C GLU A 203 6.47 11.08 -9.08
N LYS A 204 6.65 12.22 -8.40
CA LYS A 204 7.96 12.75 -7.99
C LYS A 204 8.43 12.30 -6.61
N PHE A 205 7.59 11.56 -5.88
CA PHE A 205 7.98 11.03 -4.59
C PHE A 205 9.00 9.90 -4.82
N PRO A 206 10.20 9.93 -4.20
CA PRO A 206 11.30 9.00 -4.53
C PRO A 206 10.86 7.53 -4.61
N ALA A 207 10.20 7.03 -3.55
CA ALA A 207 9.73 5.65 -3.48
C ALA A 207 8.80 5.22 -4.62
N VAL A 208 8.09 6.16 -5.25
CA VAL A 208 7.20 5.90 -6.40
C VAL A 208 7.95 6.10 -7.72
N SER A 209 8.72 7.19 -7.84
CA SER A 209 9.50 7.51 -9.04
C SER A 209 10.49 6.40 -9.41
N ASP A 210 11.11 5.78 -8.41
CA ASP A 210 12.14 4.76 -8.61
C ASP A 210 11.58 3.40 -9.06
N ILE A 211 10.28 3.16 -8.84
CA ILE A 211 9.60 1.93 -9.29
C ILE A 211 8.76 2.16 -10.55
N LEU A 212 8.63 3.40 -11.02
CA LEU A 212 7.61 3.80 -12.00
C LEU A 212 7.76 3.06 -13.34
N SER A 213 8.97 2.91 -13.86
CA SER A 213 9.21 2.14 -15.10
C SER A 213 8.85 0.67 -14.96
N LYS A 214 9.21 0.02 -13.83
CA LYS A 214 8.82 -1.37 -13.56
C LYS A 214 7.30 -1.50 -13.39
N LEU A 215 6.67 -0.55 -12.74
CA LEU A 215 5.22 -0.49 -12.59
C LEU A 215 4.52 -0.34 -13.95
N LYS A 216 4.99 0.55 -14.82
CA LYS A 216 4.49 0.70 -16.20
C LYS A 216 4.55 -0.61 -16.96
N LEU A 217 5.71 -1.27 -16.91
CA LEU A 217 5.91 -2.56 -17.57
C LEU A 217 4.99 -3.65 -17.00
N PHE A 218 4.85 -3.73 -15.67
CA PHE A 218 3.96 -4.66 -14.99
C PHE A 218 2.49 -4.45 -15.40
N LEU A 219 2.05 -3.20 -15.55
CA LEU A 219 0.70 -2.84 -15.98
C LEU A 219 0.50 -2.90 -17.50
N GLY A 220 1.53 -3.27 -18.27
CA GLY A 220 1.48 -3.39 -19.72
C GLY A 220 1.30 -2.04 -20.42
N TYR A 221 1.92 -0.98 -19.91
CA TYR A 221 1.97 0.34 -20.54
C TYR A 221 3.34 0.60 -21.18
N SER A 222 3.37 1.46 -22.19
CA SER A 222 4.63 1.94 -22.77
C SER A 222 5.31 2.97 -21.86
N GLU A 223 6.62 3.17 -22.04
CA GLU A 223 7.37 4.16 -21.26
C GLU A 223 6.83 5.59 -21.42
N GLN A 224 6.26 5.92 -22.60
CA GLN A 224 5.69 7.25 -22.87
C GLN A 224 4.34 7.50 -22.16
N GLN A 225 3.65 6.45 -21.72
CA GLN A 225 2.38 6.63 -21.02
C GLN A 225 2.62 7.22 -19.64
N GLY A 226 1.98 8.35 -19.34
CA GLY A 226 1.97 8.93 -18.00
C GLY A 226 1.17 8.02 -17.05
N ILE A 227 1.78 7.61 -15.95
CA ILE A 227 1.15 6.85 -14.85
C ILE A 227 1.63 7.46 -13.54
N THR A 228 0.70 7.61 -12.59
CA THR A 228 1.03 8.01 -11.23
C THR A 228 0.18 7.26 -10.20
N ILE A 229 0.55 7.44 -8.94
CA ILE A 229 -0.23 7.11 -7.76
C ILE A 229 -0.65 8.42 -7.11
N PHE A 230 -1.95 8.62 -6.91
CA PHE A 230 -2.48 9.73 -6.14
C PHE A 230 -2.72 9.33 -4.70
N LYS A 231 -2.28 10.15 -3.74
CA LYS A 231 -2.84 10.16 -2.39
C LYS A 231 -4.11 11.00 -2.41
N ARG A 232 -5.25 10.39 -2.05
CA ARG A 232 -6.54 11.09 -1.96
C ARG A 232 -6.59 11.93 -0.68
N VAL A 233 -7.19 13.11 -0.77
CA VAL A 233 -7.34 14.09 0.32
C VAL A 233 -8.78 14.07 0.82
#